data_AF-A0A416GHA8-F1
#
_entry.id   AF-A0A416GHA8-F1
#
_cell.length_a   1.000
_cell.length_b   1.000
_cell.length_c   1.000
_cell.angle_alpha   90.00
_cell.angle_beta   90.00
_cell.angle_gamma   90.00
#
_symmetry.space_group_name_H-M   'P 1'
#
loop_
_entity.id
_entity.type
_entity.pdbx_description
1 polymer ?
#
loop_
_entity_poly.entity_id
_entity_poly.type
_entity_poly.pdbx_seq_one_letter_code
_entity_poly.pdbx_strand_id
1 'polypeptide(L)'
;MKELIKKNYVTLVTSGYVCSLLTFVAMLQENDLSNAGKIGIVSIGAIAMLVLTLAISLVVDGKVCWQSLVACLVGCATVYAAVALGVLFNILSV
;
A
#
# COMPACT_ATOMS: atom_id res chain seq x y z
N MET A 1 25.23 6.35 -1.42
CA MET A 1 24.61 5.03 -1.18
C MET A 1 23.77 4.98 0.10
N LYS A 2 24.29 5.38 1.26
CA LYS A 2 23.54 5.38 2.53
C LYS A 2 22.22 6.18 2.48
N GLU A 3 22.24 7.39 1.91
CA GLU A 3 21.03 8.23 1.78
C GLU A 3 19.92 7.60 0.92
N LEU A 4 20.30 6.90 -0.16
CA LEU A 4 19.37 6.22 -1.06
C LEU A 4 18.67 5.04 -0.35
N ILE A 5 19.43 4.26 0.42
CA ILE A 5 18.91 3.14 1.20
C ILE A 5 17.95 3.65 2.28
N LYS A 6 18.34 4.72 3.00
CA LYS A 6 17.50 5.34 4.02
C LYS A 6 16.19 5.84 3.42
N LYS A 7 16.24 6.51 2.28
CA LYS A 7 15.06 6.99 1.56
C LYS A 7 14.13 5.85 1.16
N ASN A 8 14.66 4.80 0.53
CA ASN A 8 13.85 3.65 0.10
C ASN A 8 13.21 2.93 1.29
N TYR A 9 13.94 2.79 2.41
CA TYR A 9 13.39 2.22 3.63
C TYR A 9 12.24 3.06 4.20
N VAL A 10 12.41 4.39 4.25
CA VAL A 10 11.35 5.30 4.67
C VAL A 10 10.14 5.16 3.75
N THR A 11 10.33 5.16 2.42
CA THR A 11 9.25 4.96 1.45
C THR A 11 8.53 3.63 1.64
N LEU A 12 9.25 2.54 1.93
CA LEU A 12 8.65 1.24 2.18
C LEU A 12 7.72 1.27 3.41
N VAL A 13 8.19 1.83 4.52
CA VAL A 13 7.42 1.87 5.77
C VAL A 13 6.24 2.84 5.66
N THR A 14 6.45 4.04 5.11
CA THR A 14 5.39 5.05 4.99
C THR A 14 4.32 4.65 3.97
N SER A 15 4.71 4.02 2.86
CA SER A 15 3.76 3.49 1.87
C SER A 15 2.86 2.41 2.46
N GLY A 16 3.42 1.41 3.15
CA GLY A 16 2.63 0.37 3.80
C GLY A 16 1.69 0.94 4.88
N TYR A 17 2.20 1.85 5.72
CA TYR A 17 1.39 2.49 6.75
C TYR A 17 0.21 3.29 6.19
N VAL A 18 0.45 4.22 5.26
CA VAL A 18 -0.64 5.05 4.71
C VAL A 18 -1.57 4.22 3.82
N CYS A 19 -1.05 3.24 3.07
CA CYS A 19 -1.88 2.29 2.33
C CYS A 19 -2.85 1.55 3.25
N SER A 20 -2.39 1.11 4.43
CA SER A 20 -3.26 0.46 5.42
C SER A 20 -4.35 1.39 5.95
N LEU A 21 -4.03 2.65 6.27
CA LEU A 21 -5.01 3.63 6.74
C LEU A 21 -6.09 3.90 5.68
N LEU A 22 -5.69 4.12 4.43
CA LEU A 22 -6.63 4.33 3.33
C LEU A 22 -7.49 3.10 3.09
N THR A 23 -6.91 1.90 3.21
CA THR A 23 -7.65 0.64 3.09
C THR A 23 -8.70 0.52 4.20
N PHE A 24 -8.37 0.83 5.46
CA PHE A 24 -9.34 0.79 6.55
C PHE A 24 -10.48 1.80 6.36
N VAL A 25 -10.14 3.03 5.96
CA VAL A 25 -11.14 4.05 5.66
C VAL A 25 -12.06 3.61 4.53
N ALA A 26 -11.52 3.02 3.46
CA ALA A 26 -12.32 2.51 2.36
C ALA A 26 -13.21 1.32 2.79
N MET A 27 -12.68 0.38 3.59
CA MET A 27 -13.45 -0.74 4.11
C MET A 27 -14.61 -0.29 5.00
N LEU A 28 -14.43 0.75 5.81
CA LEU A 28 -15.49 1.26 6.69
C LEU A 28 -16.61 1.99 5.92
N GLN A 29 -16.35 2.46 4.71
CA GLN A 29 -17.37 3.11 3.86
C GLN A 29 -18.25 2.11 3.12
N GLU A 30 -17.80 0.87 3.01
CA GLU A 30 -18.44 -0.18 2.23
C GLU A 30 -19.03 -1.24 3.17
N ASN A 31 -20.36 -1.34 3.20
CA ASN A 31 -21.06 -2.19 4.18
C ASN A 31 -21.12 -3.68 3.80
N ASP A 32 -20.95 -4.04 2.52
CA ASP A 32 -21.15 -5.42 2.05
C ASP A 32 -20.17 -5.81 0.94
N LEU A 33 -18.88 -5.93 1.31
CA LEU A 33 -17.88 -6.48 0.39
C LEU A 33 -17.83 -8.00 0.44
N SER A 34 -17.90 -8.62 -0.73
CA SER A 34 -17.49 -10.01 -0.94
C SER A 34 -16.03 -10.23 -0.49
N ASN A 35 -15.64 -11.48 -0.21
CA ASN A 35 -14.28 -11.83 0.18
C ASN A 35 -13.21 -11.34 -0.82
N ALA A 36 -13.50 -11.43 -2.12
CA ALA A 36 -12.64 -10.87 -3.16
C ALA A 36 -12.65 -9.34 -3.16
N GLY A 37 -13.80 -8.71 -2.89
CA GLY A 37 -13.92 -7.26 -2.72
C GLY A 37 -13.07 -6.73 -1.57
N LYS A 38 -13.05 -7.43 -0.42
CA LYS A 38 -12.22 -7.08 0.75
C LYS A 38 -10.73 -7.03 0.38
N ILE A 39 -10.24 -7.96 -0.43
CA ILE A 39 -8.85 -7.94 -0.91
C ILE A 39 -8.67 -6.83 -1.95
N GLY A 40 -9.64 -6.67 -2.85
CA GLY A 40 -9.61 -5.68 -3.92
C GLY A 40 -9.57 -4.23 -3.42
N ILE A 41 -10.18 -3.93 -2.28
CA ILE A 41 -10.26 -2.56 -1.75
C ILE A 41 -8.90 -1.97 -1.36
N VAL A 42 -7.89 -2.83 -1.11
CA VAL A 42 -6.50 -2.42 -0.88
C VAL A 42 -5.93 -1.66 -2.09
N SER A 43 -6.47 -1.91 -3.30
CA SER A 43 -6.06 -1.20 -4.52
C SER A 43 -6.26 0.30 -4.43
N ILE A 44 -7.28 0.78 -3.71
CA ILE A 44 -7.56 2.21 -3.53
C ILE A 44 -6.38 2.86 -2.78
N GLY A 45 -5.94 2.24 -1.68
CA GLY A 45 -4.78 2.70 -0.93
C GLY A 45 -3.48 2.58 -1.71
N ALA A 46 -3.30 1.49 -2.47
CA ALA A 46 -2.10 1.26 -3.28
C ALA A 46 -1.96 2.26 -4.44
N ILE A 47 -3.05 2.55 -5.16
CA ILE A 47 -3.08 3.52 -6.26
C ILE A 47 -2.78 4.92 -5.71
N ALA A 48 -3.41 5.31 -4.60
CA ALA A 48 -3.14 6.60 -3.98
C ALA A 48 -1.67 6.77 -3.59
N MET A 49 -1.05 5.74 -2.99
CA MET A 49 0.37 5.80 -2.63
C MET A 49 1.31 5.75 -3.83
N LEU A 50 0.96 5.03 -4.90
CA LEU A 50 1.73 5.06 -6.15
C LEU A 50 1.75 6.46 -6.77
N VAL A 51 0.59 7.11 -6.86
CA VAL A 51 0.47 8.48 -7.38
C VAL A 51 1.28 9.45 -6.52
N LEU A 52 1.16 9.36 -5.19
CA LEU A 52 1.89 10.21 -4.26
C LEU A 52 3.42 9.99 -4.36
N THR A 53 3.87 8.75 -4.47
CA THR A 53 5.29 8.41 -4.59
C THR A 53 5.88 8.91 -5.91
N LEU A 54 5.12 8.83 -7.00
CA LEU A 54 5.48 9.41 -8.29
C LEU A 54 5.60 10.93 -8.20
N ALA A 55 4.59 11.60 -7.62
CA ALA A 55 4.59 13.05 -7.46
C ALA A 55 5.79 13.52 -6.64
N ILE A 56 6.06 12.89 -5.49
CA ILE A 56 7.22 13.23 -4.64
C ILE A 56 8.53 12.97 -5.38
N SER A 57 8.66 11.87 -6.12
CA SER A 57 9.90 11.59 -6.86
C SER A 57 10.15 12.64 -7.95
N LEU A 58 9.12 13.07 -8.68
CA LEU A 58 9.24 14.10 -9.70
C LEU A 58 9.57 15.47 -9.11
N VAL A 59 8.94 15.85 -8.00
CA VAL A 59 9.13 17.16 -7.37
C VAL A 59 10.46 17.26 -6.61
N VAL A 60 10.82 16.21 -5.85
CA VAL A 60 11.99 16.24 -4.97
C VAL A 60 13.27 15.81 -5.69
N ASP A 61 13.20 14.79 -6.54
CA ASP A 61 14.39 14.27 -7.22
C ASP A 61 14.54 14.78 -8.67
N GLY A 62 13.54 15.47 -9.20
CA GLY A 62 13.51 15.93 -10.59
C GLY A 62 13.39 14.78 -11.62
N LYS A 63 13.26 13.53 -11.17
CA LYS A 63 13.15 12.34 -12.02
C LYS A 63 12.44 11.19 -11.30
N VAL A 64 11.90 10.27 -12.09
CA VAL A 64 11.27 9.07 -11.54
C VAL A 64 12.33 8.19 -10.87
N CYS A 65 12.18 7.98 -9.56
CA CYS A 65 13.02 7.07 -8.79
C CYS A 65 12.36 5.68 -8.74
N TRP A 66 12.78 4.78 -9.63
CA TRP A 66 12.24 3.43 -9.73
C TRP A 66 12.36 2.61 -8.43
N GLN A 67 13.41 2.86 -7.63
CA GLN A 67 13.60 2.16 -6.36
C GLN A 67 12.57 2.58 -5.30
N SER A 68 12.21 3.86 -5.24
CA SER A 68 11.13 4.35 -4.38
C SER A 68 9.79 3.77 -4.79
N LEU A 69 9.54 3.63 -6.10
CA LEU A 69 8.34 2.97 -6.64
C LEU A 69 8.26 1.51 -6.21
N VAL A 70 9.34 0.75 -6.35
CA VAL A 70 9.40 -0.65 -5.91
C VAL A 70 9.21 -0.75 -4.40
N ALA A 71 9.86 0.11 -3.62
CA ALA A 71 9.66 0.17 -2.17
C ALA A 71 8.19 0.45 -1.80
N CYS A 72 7.52 1.34 -2.54
CA CYS A 72 6.10 1.63 -2.37
C CYS A 72 5.21 0.42 -2.68
N LEU A 73 5.49 -0.28 -3.78
CA LEU A 73 4.76 -1.49 -4.17
C LEU A 73 4.92 -2.60 -3.13
N VAL A 74 6.15 -2.81 -2.63
CA VAL A 74 6.42 -3.80 -1.58
C VAL A 74 5.67 -3.42 -0.29
N GLY A 75 5.68 -2.15 0.10
CA GLY A 75 4.91 -1.66 1.25
C GLY A 75 3.41 -1.96 1.11
N CYS A 76 2.81 -1.63 -0.02
CA CYS A 76 1.38 -1.91 -0.26
C CYS A 76 1.09 -3.41 -0.40
N ALA A 77 2.02 -4.21 -0.93
CA ALA A 77 1.88 -5.66 -1.05
C ALA A 77 1.80 -6.36 0.31
N THR A 78 2.49 -5.83 1.34
CA THR A 78 2.33 -6.35 2.70
C THR A 78 0.92 -6.16 3.25
N VAL A 79 0.25 -5.04 2.89
CA VAL A 79 -1.15 -4.78 3.25
C VAL A 79 -2.07 -5.76 2.53
N TYR A 80 -1.84 -6.02 1.23
CA TYR A 80 -2.57 -7.05 0.49
C TYR A 80 -2.47 -8.42 1.15
N ALA A 81 -1.25 -8.82 1.53
CA ALA A 81 -1.03 -10.10 2.20
C ALA A 81 -1.76 -10.17 3.55
N ALA A 82 -1.70 -9.11 4.35
CA ALA A 82 -2.38 -9.04 5.64
C ALA A 82 -3.91 -9.15 5.50
N VAL A 83 -4.50 -8.43 4.54
CA VAL A 83 -5.94 -8.49 4.27
C VAL A 83 -6.36 -9.86 3.73
N ALA A 84 -5.59 -10.45 2.80
CA ALA A 84 -5.85 -11.78 2.29
C ALA A 84 -5.78 -12.86 3.39
N LEU A 85 -4.80 -12.76 4.30
CA LEU A 85 -4.71 -13.64 5.47
C LEU A 85 -5.91 -13.46 6.41
N GLY A 86 -6.35 -12.22 6.65
CA GLY A 86 -7.55 -11.93 7.44
C GLY A 86 -8.82 -12.54 6.82
N VAL A 87 -8.99 -12.44 5.50
CA VAL A 87 -10.09 -13.08 4.78
C VAL A 87 -10.01 -14.59 4.88
N LEU A 88 -8.81 -15.18 4.71
CA LEU A 88 -8.61 -16.63 4.84
C LEU A 88 -9.00 -17.13 6.22
N PHE A 89 -8.54 -16.48 7.29
CA PHE A 89 -8.90 -16.85 8.66
C PHE A 89 -10.39 -16.70 8.93
N ASN A 90 -11.03 -15.65 8.40
CA ASN A 90 -12.48 -15.49 8.52
C ASN A 90 -13.24 -16.63 7.83
N ILE A 91 -12.77 -17.11 6.68
CA ILE A 91 -13.39 -18.26 5.99
C ILE A 91 -13.20 -19.55 6.80
N LEU A 92 -12.00 -19.79 7.37
CA LEU A 92 -11.71 -21.00 8.14
C LEU A 92 -12.38 -21.02 9.52
N SER A 93 -12.74 -19.86 10.07
CA SER A 93 -13.41 -19.75 11.37
C SER A 93 -14.92 -20.01 11.32
N VAL A 94 -15.50 -20.01 10.12
CA VAL A 94 -16.92 -20.26 9.85
C VAL A 94 -17.11 -21.71 9.42
#